data_AF-A0A9W8U0W0-F1
#
_entry.id   AF-A0A9W8U0W0-F1
#
_cell.length_a   1.000
_cell.length_b   1.000
_cell.length_c   1.000
_cell.angle_alpha   90.00
_cell.angle_beta   90.00
_cell.angle_gamma   90.00
#
_symmetry.space_group_name_H-M   'P 1'
#
loop_
_entity.id
_entity.type
_entity.pdbx_description
1 polymer ?
#
loop_
_entity_poly.entity_id
_entity_poly.type
_entity_poly.pdbx_seq_one_letter_code
_entity_poly.pdbx_strand_id
1 'polypeptide(L)'
;MTPQPLHGGYGYGHTPETPLMMNRPLNVADNATYEHRQQPHIGGEQGPPTTVMRTISDRPHERFFLMDGSIEFRVHDVLFKVHLHFFSRAKVFRILGPYLPPVIDLNGFGLKPSEFELLLTIFYPRTFGTFEIQDVEGWASVLKVVSALGLDDIRTLAIEKLLEISSPVDIIMLAETVSFIDSQMLVLAFKELCMRPEPLTEEEGRKLGTEFLNKLARMKHELQHNTAQYLDSDKVDRMLCRLVET
;
A
#
# COMPACT_ATOMS: atom_id res chain seq x y z
N MET A 1 31.76 58.18 -25.23
CA MET A 1 32.18 57.94 -23.84
C MET A 1 32.35 56.45 -23.65
N THR A 2 33.60 56.00 -23.64
CA THR A 2 34.05 54.68 -23.17
C THR A 2 33.83 54.57 -21.66
N PRO A 3 33.70 53.33 -21.14
CA PRO A 3 34.85 52.79 -20.41
C PRO A 3 35.14 51.30 -20.69
N GLN A 4 36.42 50.98 -20.56
CA GLN A 4 37.02 49.64 -20.54
C GLN A 4 37.69 49.42 -19.13
N PRO A 5 38.30 48.26 -18.79
CA PRO A 5 37.91 47.40 -17.67
C PRO A 5 38.95 47.28 -16.53
N LEU A 6 38.62 46.55 -15.46
CA LEU A 6 39.55 46.02 -14.43
C LEU A 6 39.05 44.63 -13.98
N HIS A 7 39.67 43.49 -14.36
CA HIS A 7 40.88 42.80 -13.87
C HIS A 7 40.67 41.79 -12.73
N GLY A 8 41.20 40.57 -12.93
CA GLY A 8 41.35 39.48 -11.95
C GLY A 8 40.47 38.27 -12.26
N GLY A 9 40.93 37.03 -12.40
CA GLY A 9 42.22 36.40 -12.14
C GLY A 9 41.96 34.92 -11.82
N TYR A 10 42.55 34.05 -12.64
CA TYR A 10 42.71 32.58 -12.61
C TYR A 10 42.28 31.75 -11.39
N GLY A 11 41.76 30.55 -11.68
CA GLY A 11 41.77 29.42 -10.74
C GLY A 11 40.98 28.20 -11.22
N TYR A 12 41.56 27.42 -12.16
CA TYR A 12 41.09 26.06 -12.45
C TYR A 12 41.37 25.18 -11.20
N GLY A 13 40.29 24.76 -10.52
CA GLY A 13 40.35 23.86 -9.39
C GLY A 13 40.37 22.40 -9.85
N HIS A 14 41.38 21.68 -9.38
CA HIS A 14 41.72 20.30 -9.65
C HIS A 14 40.59 19.29 -9.37
N THR A 15 40.39 18.38 -10.33
CA THR A 15 39.76 17.07 -10.12
C THR A 15 40.70 16.21 -9.25
N PRO A 16 40.23 15.63 -8.13
CA PRO A 16 41.02 14.65 -7.38
C PRO A 16 41.11 13.34 -8.16
N GLU A 17 42.35 12.86 -8.26
CA GLU A 17 42.80 11.72 -9.05
C GLU A 17 42.13 10.40 -8.67
N THR A 18 41.76 9.64 -9.69
CA THR A 18 41.34 8.24 -9.63
C THR A 18 42.54 7.36 -9.23
N PRO A 19 42.48 6.57 -8.15
CA PRO A 19 43.54 5.60 -7.86
C PRO A 19 43.49 4.44 -8.87
N LEU A 20 44.54 4.32 -9.67
CA LEU A 20 44.82 3.17 -10.53
C LEU A 20 44.95 1.90 -9.66
N MET A 21 43.91 1.06 -9.65
CA MET A 21 43.99 -0.29 -9.08
C MET A 21 44.55 -1.25 -10.13
N MET A 22 45.75 -1.74 -9.80
CA MET A 22 46.53 -2.77 -10.46
C MET A 22 45.68 -3.96 -10.93
N ASN A 23 45.75 -4.29 -12.21
CA ASN A 23 45.26 -5.56 -12.76
C ASN A 23 46.06 -6.71 -12.17
N ARG A 24 45.40 -7.61 -11.42
CA ARG A 24 45.95 -8.91 -11.00
C ARG A 24 45.07 -10.01 -11.59
N PRO A 25 45.64 -11.02 -12.29
CA PRO A 25 44.84 -12.03 -12.95
C PRO A 25 44.15 -12.96 -11.94
N LEU A 26 42.87 -13.23 -12.16
CA LEU A 26 42.10 -14.26 -11.45
C LEU A 26 42.62 -15.64 -11.86
N ASN A 27 43.18 -16.35 -10.89
CA ASN A 27 43.64 -17.73 -11.03
C ASN A 27 42.43 -18.67 -11.14
N VAL A 28 42.49 -19.57 -12.11
CA VAL A 28 41.52 -20.62 -12.41
C VAL A 28 41.90 -21.86 -11.60
N ALA A 29 40.99 -22.33 -10.74
CA ALA A 29 40.94 -23.64 -10.03
C ALA A 29 40.16 -23.36 -8.72
N ASP A 30 39.09 -24.05 -8.32
CA ASP A 30 38.86 -25.49 -8.37
C ASP A 30 37.36 -25.81 -8.45
N ASN A 31 37.05 -26.82 -9.26
CA ASN A 31 35.80 -27.58 -9.21
C ASN A 31 35.81 -28.49 -7.97
N ALA A 32 34.82 -28.35 -7.11
CA ALA A 32 34.48 -29.37 -6.11
C ALA A 32 32.96 -29.53 -6.02
N THR A 33 32.46 -30.39 -6.90
CA THR A 33 31.52 -31.49 -6.63
C THR A 33 30.66 -31.39 -5.37
N TYR A 34 29.35 -31.17 -5.56
CA TYR A 34 28.33 -31.77 -4.67
C TYR A 34 27.09 -32.17 -5.48
N GLU A 35 27.02 -33.46 -5.78
CA GLU A 35 25.82 -34.13 -6.29
C GLU A 35 24.72 -34.20 -5.21
N HIS A 36 23.50 -33.95 -5.69
CA HIS A 36 22.28 -34.70 -5.40
C HIS A 36 22.12 -35.37 -4.02
N ARG A 37 21.24 -34.78 -3.20
CA ARG A 37 20.37 -35.55 -2.30
C ARG A 37 18.98 -34.93 -2.31
N GLN A 38 18.04 -35.55 -3.02
CA GLN A 38 16.61 -35.33 -2.83
C GLN A 38 16.11 -36.27 -1.73
N GLN A 39 15.21 -35.77 -0.86
CA GLN A 39 13.95 -36.42 -0.48
C GLN A 39 13.09 -35.48 0.40
N PRO A 40 11.77 -35.72 0.52
CA PRO A 40 10.73 -34.70 0.47
C PRO A 40 10.19 -34.32 1.86
N HIS A 41 9.77 -33.06 2.01
CA HIS A 41 8.90 -32.66 3.12
C HIS A 41 7.75 -31.79 2.62
N ILE A 42 6.55 -32.30 2.89
CA ILE A 42 5.25 -31.63 2.78
C ILE A 42 5.17 -30.57 3.89
N GLY A 43 4.93 -29.33 3.48
CA GLY A 43 4.63 -28.20 4.37
C GLY A 43 4.35 -26.98 3.51
N GLY A 44 3.13 -26.43 3.60
CA GLY A 44 2.75 -25.23 2.85
C GLY A 44 3.57 -24.04 3.32
N GLU A 45 4.48 -23.57 2.48
CA GLU A 45 5.25 -22.34 2.71
C GLU A 45 4.69 -21.23 1.82
N GLN A 46 4.11 -20.21 2.45
CA GLN A 46 4.03 -18.87 1.86
C GLN A 46 5.45 -18.29 1.85
N GLY A 47 6.19 -18.54 0.77
CA GLY A 47 7.54 -18.02 0.56
C GLY A 47 7.55 -16.59 0.02
N PRO A 48 8.66 -15.84 0.20
CA PRO A 48 8.83 -14.51 -0.39
C PRO A 48 8.87 -14.58 -1.93
N PRO A 49 8.65 -13.44 -2.63
CA PRO A 49 8.82 -13.35 -4.08
C PRO A 49 10.20 -13.89 -4.49
N THR A 50 10.22 -14.94 -5.30
CA THR A 50 11.45 -15.56 -5.77
C THR A 50 11.93 -14.88 -7.06
N THR A 51 13.25 -14.87 -7.29
CA THR A 51 13.84 -14.47 -8.57
C THR A 51 13.35 -15.40 -9.68
N VAL A 52 12.51 -14.90 -10.60
CA VAL A 52 11.96 -15.70 -11.70
C VAL A 52 12.25 -14.99 -13.04
N MET A 53 12.89 -15.69 -13.98
CA MET A 53 13.08 -15.22 -15.36
C MET A 53 11.74 -15.13 -16.12
N ARG A 54 11.67 -14.40 -17.24
CA ARG A 54 10.49 -14.43 -18.11
C ARG A 54 10.17 -15.85 -18.56
N THR A 55 8.92 -16.26 -18.44
CA THR A 55 8.45 -17.54 -18.97
C THR A 55 7.91 -17.35 -20.39
N ILE A 56 7.94 -18.41 -21.20
CA ILE A 56 7.45 -18.37 -22.59
C ILE A 56 5.93 -18.06 -22.65
N SER A 57 5.21 -18.26 -21.54
CA SER A 57 3.77 -18.02 -21.44
C SER A 57 3.40 -16.62 -20.92
N ASP A 58 4.39 -15.81 -20.53
CA ASP A 58 4.12 -14.48 -19.98
C ASP A 58 3.56 -13.56 -21.08
N ARG A 59 2.37 -12.98 -20.86
CA ARG A 59 1.78 -12.00 -21.77
C ARG A 59 1.95 -10.57 -21.24
N PRO A 60 2.41 -9.62 -22.07
CA PRO A 60 2.47 -8.22 -21.66
C PRO A 60 1.06 -7.65 -21.51
N HIS A 61 0.83 -6.85 -20.47
CA HIS A 61 -0.43 -6.13 -20.30
C HIS A 61 -0.60 -5.06 -21.38
N GLU A 62 -1.77 -5.01 -22.02
CA GLU A 62 -2.01 -4.13 -23.19
C GLU A 62 -1.76 -2.65 -22.89
N ARG A 63 -2.21 -2.18 -21.72
CA ARG A 63 -2.08 -0.77 -21.30
C ARG A 63 -0.84 -0.47 -20.46
N PHE A 64 -0.38 -1.41 -19.66
CA PHE A 64 0.57 -1.18 -18.56
C PHE A 64 1.89 -1.91 -18.76
N PHE A 65 2.24 -2.13 -20.02
CA PHE A 65 3.56 -2.56 -20.44
C PHE A 65 4.25 -1.40 -21.17
N LEU A 66 4.77 -0.46 -20.38
CA LEU A 66 5.32 0.80 -20.87
C LEU A 66 6.71 0.61 -21.47
N MET A 67 6.95 1.22 -22.64
CA MET A 67 8.24 1.11 -23.33
C MET A 67 9.39 1.64 -22.46
N ASP A 68 9.17 2.75 -21.77
CA ASP A 68 10.07 3.47 -20.86
C ASP A 68 10.01 2.98 -19.40
N GLY A 69 9.22 1.94 -19.10
CA GLY A 69 9.14 1.41 -17.75
C GLY A 69 10.49 0.89 -17.24
N SER A 70 10.74 1.09 -15.94
CA SER A 70 12.01 0.77 -15.27
C SER A 70 11.92 -0.44 -14.34
N ILE A 71 10.73 -1.01 -14.17
CA ILE A 71 10.49 -2.20 -13.35
C ILE A 71 9.42 -3.09 -13.99
N GLU A 72 9.58 -4.41 -13.85
CA GLU A 72 8.59 -5.40 -14.29
C GLU A 72 8.00 -6.15 -13.09
N PHE A 73 6.67 -6.26 -13.07
CA PHE A 73 5.92 -7.09 -12.14
C PHE A 73 5.23 -8.21 -12.89
N ARG A 74 5.25 -9.43 -12.32
CA ARG A 74 4.43 -10.54 -12.79
C ARG A 74 3.28 -10.77 -11.81
N VAL A 75 2.07 -10.80 -12.35
CA VAL A 75 0.86 -11.26 -11.63
C VAL A 75 0.23 -12.36 -12.47
N HIS A 76 0.23 -13.58 -11.97
CA HIS A 76 -0.06 -14.81 -12.71
C HIS A 76 0.76 -14.91 -14.00
N ASP A 77 0.09 -14.94 -15.16
CA ASP A 77 0.70 -15.00 -16.49
C ASP A 77 0.85 -13.61 -17.14
N VAL A 78 0.56 -12.53 -16.42
CA VAL A 78 0.55 -11.16 -16.94
C VAL A 78 1.75 -10.35 -16.46
N LEU A 79 2.48 -9.76 -17.40
CA LEU A 79 3.59 -8.85 -17.13
C LEU A 79 3.13 -7.39 -17.21
N PHE A 80 3.48 -6.64 -16.18
CA PHE A 80 3.33 -5.19 -16.11
C PHE A 80 4.72 -4.57 -16.13
N LYS A 81 4.95 -3.61 -17.02
CA LYS A 81 6.20 -2.86 -17.09
C LYS A 81 5.88 -1.39 -16.83
N VAL A 82 6.31 -0.88 -15.68
CA VAL A 82 5.88 0.44 -15.17
C VAL A 82 7.07 1.22 -14.61
N HIS A 83 6.83 2.44 -14.14
CA HIS A 83 7.88 3.29 -13.58
C HIS A 83 8.13 2.97 -12.11
N LEU A 84 9.38 2.63 -11.78
CA LEU A 84 9.83 2.33 -10.40
C LEU A 84 9.51 3.46 -9.41
N HIS A 85 9.48 4.71 -9.89
CA HIS A 85 9.21 5.88 -9.07
C HIS A 85 7.98 5.72 -8.17
N PHE A 86 6.85 5.25 -8.71
CA PHE A 86 5.60 5.07 -7.96
C PHE A 86 5.69 4.00 -6.86
N PHE A 87 6.61 3.04 -7.02
CA PHE A 87 6.80 1.93 -6.09
C PHE A 87 8.02 2.12 -5.18
N SER A 88 8.78 3.20 -5.34
CA SER A 88 10.00 3.46 -4.54
C SER A 88 9.77 3.45 -3.03
N ARG A 89 8.55 3.77 -2.59
CA ARG A 89 8.13 3.78 -1.18
C ARG A 89 7.47 2.47 -0.73
N ALA A 90 7.29 1.50 -1.62
CA ALA A 90 6.67 0.22 -1.30
C ALA A 90 7.57 -0.57 -0.34
N LYS A 91 7.01 -0.99 0.80
CA LYS A 91 7.76 -1.75 1.81
C LYS A 91 8.21 -3.12 1.31
N VAL A 92 7.53 -3.69 0.32
CA VAL A 92 7.91 -4.98 -0.29
C VAL A 92 9.36 -4.96 -0.82
N PHE A 93 9.87 -3.82 -1.30
CA PHE A 93 11.26 -3.73 -1.77
C PHE A 93 12.29 -3.83 -0.64
N ARG A 94 11.91 -3.55 0.61
CA ARG A 94 12.78 -3.81 1.77
C ARG A 94 12.99 -5.30 1.98
N ILE A 95 11.98 -6.11 1.64
CA ILE A 95 12.03 -7.58 1.74
C ILE A 95 12.90 -8.16 0.63
N LEU A 96 12.82 -7.59 -0.59
CA LEU A 96 13.60 -8.05 -1.74
C LEU A 96 15.09 -7.70 -1.66
N GLY A 97 15.46 -6.75 -0.80
CA GLY A 97 16.84 -6.34 -0.60
C GLY A 97 17.37 -5.39 -1.69
N PRO A 98 18.69 -5.11 -1.70
CA PRO A 98 19.27 -4.08 -2.56
C PRO A 98 19.33 -4.46 -4.05
N TYR A 99 19.20 -5.75 -4.37
CA TYR A 99 19.23 -6.25 -5.74
C TYR A 99 17.83 -6.71 -6.14
N LEU A 100 17.09 -5.84 -6.81
CA LEU A 100 15.79 -6.21 -7.35
C LEU A 100 15.97 -7.20 -8.49
N PRO A 101 15.20 -8.31 -8.52
CA PRO A 101 15.20 -9.22 -9.66
C PRO A 101 14.69 -8.48 -10.91
N PRO A 102 15.00 -8.99 -12.12
CA PRO A 102 14.53 -8.38 -13.37
C PRO A 102 13.00 -8.34 -13.47
N VAL A 103 12.33 -9.32 -12.87
CA VAL A 103 10.86 -9.39 -12.75
C VAL A 103 10.52 -9.68 -11.30
N ILE A 104 9.65 -8.86 -10.72
CA ILE A 104 9.13 -9.05 -9.37
C ILE A 104 7.85 -9.86 -9.44
N ASP A 105 7.89 -11.07 -8.92
CA ASP A 105 6.74 -11.97 -8.93
C ASP A 105 5.80 -11.70 -7.75
N LEU A 106 4.55 -11.31 -8.02
CA LEU A 106 3.55 -11.00 -7.01
C LEU A 106 2.58 -12.17 -6.76
N ASN A 107 2.80 -13.35 -7.36
CA ASN A 107 1.91 -14.51 -7.19
C ASN A 107 1.76 -14.96 -5.73
N GLY A 108 2.82 -14.78 -4.92
CA GLY A 108 2.79 -15.11 -3.49
C GLY A 108 1.77 -14.28 -2.67
N PHE A 109 1.28 -13.17 -3.21
CA PHE A 109 0.29 -12.31 -2.54
C PHE A 109 -1.17 -12.66 -2.87
N GLY A 110 -1.42 -13.65 -3.73
CA GLY A 110 -2.79 -14.03 -4.12
C GLY A 110 -3.56 -12.92 -4.84
N LEU A 111 -2.84 -12.07 -5.59
CA LEU A 111 -3.39 -10.96 -6.35
C LEU A 111 -3.81 -11.41 -7.75
N LYS A 112 -4.93 -10.88 -8.25
CA LYS A 112 -5.35 -11.05 -9.65
C LYS A 112 -4.74 -9.94 -10.52
N PRO A 113 -4.51 -10.17 -11.83
CA PRO A 113 -4.00 -9.14 -12.72
C PRO A 113 -4.91 -7.90 -12.75
N SER A 114 -6.23 -8.09 -12.74
CA SER A 114 -7.21 -7.01 -12.71
C SER A 114 -7.17 -6.18 -11.43
N GLU A 115 -6.84 -6.78 -10.28
CA GLU A 115 -6.69 -6.04 -9.02
C GLU A 115 -5.47 -5.13 -9.08
N PHE A 116 -4.34 -5.65 -9.60
CA PHE A 116 -3.13 -4.85 -9.79
C PHE A 116 -3.32 -3.76 -10.84
N GLU A 117 -4.07 -4.04 -11.90
CA GLU A 117 -4.46 -3.07 -12.93
C GLU A 117 -5.16 -1.84 -12.32
N LEU A 118 -6.11 -2.06 -11.40
CA LEU A 118 -6.83 -0.97 -10.73
C LEU A 118 -5.89 -0.03 -9.98
N LEU A 119 -4.87 -0.55 -9.26
CA LEU A 119 -3.85 0.30 -8.65
C LEU A 119 -3.12 1.14 -9.71
N LEU A 120 -2.77 0.55 -10.86
CA LEU A 120 -2.07 1.28 -11.92
C LEU A 120 -2.92 2.39 -12.54
N THR A 121 -4.25 2.28 -12.57
CA THR A 121 -5.12 3.38 -13.01
C THR A 121 -5.01 4.62 -12.13
N ILE A 122 -4.59 4.48 -10.86
CA ILE A 122 -4.33 5.62 -9.97
C ILE A 122 -3.06 6.36 -10.38
N PHE A 123 -2.01 5.63 -10.75
CA PHE A 123 -0.72 6.23 -11.17
C PHE A 123 -0.73 6.74 -12.61
N TYR A 124 -1.55 6.12 -13.46
CA TYR A 124 -1.63 6.39 -14.89
C TYR A 124 -3.08 6.61 -15.33
N PRO A 125 -3.77 7.64 -14.80
CA PRO A 125 -5.18 7.87 -15.11
C PRO A 125 -5.37 8.24 -16.58
N ARG A 126 -6.46 7.80 -17.21
CA ARG A 126 -6.85 8.29 -18.54
C ARG A 126 -7.17 9.78 -18.53
N THR A 127 -7.79 10.24 -17.44
CA THR A 127 -8.21 11.63 -17.24
C THR A 127 -7.73 12.10 -15.88
N PHE A 128 -6.84 13.10 -15.88
CA PHE A 128 -6.33 13.69 -14.65
C PHE A 128 -7.44 14.29 -13.80
N GLY A 129 -7.32 14.14 -12.47
CA GLY A 129 -8.30 14.64 -11.50
C GLY A 129 -9.50 13.71 -11.30
N THR A 130 -9.55 12.56 -11.96
CA THR A 130 -10.62 11.56 -11.77
C THR A 130 -10.05 10.18 -11.50
N PHE A 131 -10.78 9.35 -10.76
CA PHE A 131 -10.48 7.94 -10.58
C PHE A 131 -11.32 7.11 -11.55
N GLU A 132 -10.70 6.12 -12.18
CA GLU A 132 -11.41 5.12 -12.99
C GLU A 132 -12.18 4.13 -12.10
N ILE A 133 -11.80 4.03 -10.83
CA ILE A 133 -12.44 3.18 -9.82
C ILE A 133 -13.65 3.91 -9.23
N GLN A 134 -14.84 3.32 -9.33
CA GLN A 134 -16.09 3.97 -8.91
C GLN A 134 -16.90 3.15 -7.89
N ASP A 135 -16.55 1.89 -7.68
CA ASP A 135 -17.30 0.97 -6.82
C ASP A 135 -16.48 0.48 -5.64
N VAL A 136 -17.21 -0.11 -4.68
CA VAL A 136 -16.65 -0.68 -3.45
C VAL A 136 -15.67 -1.81 -3.77
N GLU A 137 -15.99 -2.68 -4.71
CA GLU A 137 -15.17 -3.83 -5.08
C GLU A 137 -13.82 -3.39 -5.65
N GLY A 138 -13.80 -2.37 -6.50
CA GLY A 138 -12.59 -1.82 -7.09
C GLY A 138 -11.70 -1.17 -6.03
N TRP A 139 -12.26 -0.36 -5.12
CA TRP A 139 -11.47 0.24 -4.03
C TRP A 139 -10.99 -0.80 -3.01
N ALA A 140 -11.77 -1.85 -2.74
CA ALA A 140 -11.34 -2.98 -1.92
C ALA A 140 -10.18 -3.76 -2.59
N SER A 141 -10.24 -3.93 -3.90
CA SER A 141 -9.17 -4.54 -4.70
C SER A 141 -7.88 -3.72 -4.63
N VAL A 142 -7.96 -2.40 -4.77
CA VAL A 142 -6.81 -1.50 -4.58
C VAL A 142 -6.27 -1.63 -3.17
N LEU A 143 -7.13 -1.59 -2.15
CA LEU A 143 -6.73 -1.71 -0.75
C LEU A 143 -5.95 -3.01 -0.48
N LYS A 144 -6.40 -4.13 -1.05
CA LYS A 144 -5.70 -5.42 -0.99
C LYS A 144 -4.29 -5.33 -1.59
N VAL A 145 -4.16 -4.78 -2.79
CA VAL A 145 -2.86 -4.65 -3.48
C VAL A 145 -1.90 -3.74 -2.72
N VAL A 146 -2.34 -2.54 -2.32
CA VAL A 146 -1.46 -1.56 -1.65
C VAL A 146 -1.06 -2.02 -0.26
N SER A 147 -1.90 -2.79 0.43
CA SER A 147 -1.54 -3.43 1.70
C SER A 147 -0.50 -4.53 1.50
N ALA A 148 -0.65 -5.37 0.46
CA ALA A 148 0.33 -6.41 0.12
C ALA A 148 1.71 -5.84 -0.23
N LEU A 149 1.74 -4.72 -0.97
CA LEU A 149 2.99 -4.04 -1.36
C LEU A 149 3.54 -3.11 -0.26
N GLY A 150 2.71 -2.75 0.71
CA GLY A 150 3.03 -1.78 1.77
C GLY A 150 3.18 -0.34 1.26
N LEU A 151 2.24 0.12 0.44
CA LEU A 151 2.12 1.49 -0.06
C LEU A 151 1.15 2.30 0.82
N ASP A 152 1.62 2.77 1.99
CA ASP A 152 0.76 3.36 3.02
C ASP A 152 -0.02 4.59 2.56
N ASP A 153 0.57 5.47 1.74
CA ASP A 153 -0.10 6.70 1.28
C ASP A 153 -1.33 6.38 0.41
N ILE A 154 -1.20 5.40 -0.49
CA ILE A 154 -2.30 4.97 -1.37
C ILE A 154 -3.30 4.10 -0.59
N ARG A 155 -2.83 3.38 0.43
CA ARG A 155 -3.69 2.65 1.37
C ARG A 155 -4.66 3.61 2.09
N THR A 156 -4.16 4.74 2.59
CA THR A 156 -4.99 5.78 3.21
C THR A 156 -6.03 6.32 2.22
N LEU A 157 -5.62 6.63 0.99
CA LEU A 157 -6.55 7.06 -0.06
C LEU A 157 -7.66 6.03 -0.33
N ALA A 158 -7.31 4.74 -0.45
CA ALA A 158 -8.28 3.67 -0.69
C ALA A 158 -9.28 3.53 0.47
N ILE A 159 -8.81 3.68 1.72
CA ILE A 159 -9.64 3.71 2.92
C ILE A 159 -10.61 4.89 2.89
N GLU A 160 -10.13 6.10 2.62
CA GLU A 160 -10.97 7.31 2.53
C GLU A 160 -12.06 7.14 1.46
N LYS A 161 -11.70 6.60 0.30
CA LYS A 161 -12.64 6.37 -0.80
C LYS A 161 -13.67 5.30 -0.49
N LEU A 162 -13.30 4.23 0.20
CA LEU A 162 -14.25 3.21 0.68
C LEU A 162 -15.25 3.80 1.66
N LEU A 163 -14.78 4.61 2.63
CA LEU A 163 -15.64 5.26 3.63
C LEU A 163 -16.61 6.26 2.99
N GLU A 164 -16.21 6.91 1.88
CA GLU A 164 -17.07 7.87 1.16
C GLU A 164 -18.26 7.19 0.46
N ILE A 165 -18.06 5.97 -0.06
CA ILE A 165 -19.04 5.29 -0.92
C ILE A 165 -19.78 4.12 -0.25
N SER A 166 -19.35 3.70 0.94
CA SER A 166 -19.88 2.52 1.64
C SER A 166 -20.63 2.89 2.90
N SER A 167 -21.65 2.11 3.27
CA SER A 167 -22.27 2.26 4.59
C SER A 167 -21.33 1.77 5.71
N PRO A 168 -21.46 2.26 6.95
CA PRO A 168 -20.67 1.77 8.07
C PRO A 168 -20.81 0.25 8.31
N VAL A 169 -21.99 -0.31 8.04
CA VAL A 169 -22.22 -1.75 8.13
C VAL A 169 -21.43 -2.50 7.06
N ASP A 170 -21.45 -2.02 5.82
CA ASP A 170 -20.71 -2.67 4.73
C ASP A 170 -19.19 -2.57 4.98
N ILE A 171 -18.68 -1.48 5.59
CA ILE A 171 -17.28 -1.36 6.01
C ILE A 171 -16.91 -2.43 7.06
N ILE A 172 -17.79 -2.70 8.03
CA ILE A 172 -17.57 -3.75 9.03
C ILE A 172 -17.52 -5.13 8.37
N MET A 173 -18.42 -5.40 7.42
CA MET A 173 -18.43 -6.67 6.69
C MET A 173 -17.24 -6.82 5.73
N LEU A 174 -16.80 -5.72 5.11
CA LEU A 174 -15.57 -5.71 4.33
C LEU A 174 -14.39 -6.09 5.22
N ALA A 175 -14.31 -5.53 6.43
CA ALA A 175 -13.22 -5.82 7.36
C ALA A 175 -13.13 -7.28 7.79
N GLU A 176 -14.27 -7.98 7.85
CA GLU A 176 -14.30 -9.42 8.11
C GLU A 176 -13.81 -10.23 6.90
N THR A 177 -14.22 -9.84 5.70
CA THR A 177 -13.95 -10.58 4.46
C THR A 177 -12.55 -10.36 3.92
N VAL A 178 -11.93 -9.22 4.21
CA VAL A 178 -10.60 -8.86 3.71
C VAL A 178 -9.61 -8.77 4.87
N SER A 179 -8.69 -9.72 4.95
CA SER A 179 -7.66 -9.81 6.02
C SER A 179 -6.68 -8.62 6.09
N PHE A 180 -6.82 -7.62 5.21
CA PHE A 180 -5.95 -6.46 5.07
C PHE A 180 -6.60 -5.15 5.51
N ILE A 181 -7.81 -5.20 6.07
CA ILE A 181 -8.48 -3.99 6.56
C ILE A 181 -7.97 -3.64 7.96
N ASP A 182 -7.60 -2.36 8.09
CA ASP A 182 -7.04 -1.76 9.30
C ASP A 182 -8.08 -1.74 10.43
N SER A 183 -7.65 -1.96 11.67
CA SER A 183 -8.50 -1.76 12.85
C SER A 183 -9.04 -0.33 12.90
N GLN A 184 -8.34 0.64 12.31
CA GLN A 184 -8.81 2.01 12.17
C GLN A 184 -10.10 2.14 11.35
N MET A 185 -10.25 1.38 10.26
CA MET A 185 -11.48 1.38 9.46
C MET A 185 -12.68 0.88 10.27
N LEU A 186 -12.47 -0.22 11.01
CA LEU A 186 -13.48 -0.75 11.93
C LEU A 186 -13.85 0.28 13.00
N VAL A 187 -12.87 0.95 13.60
CA VAL A 187 -13.12 1.99 14.60
C VAL A 187 -13.94 3.14 14.01
N LEU A 188 -13.64 3.60 12.79
CA LEU A 188 -14.39 4.67 12.13
C LEU A 188 -15.85 4.24 11.87
N ALA A 189 -16.07 3.03 11.34
CA ALA A 189 -17.40 2.52 11.09
C ALA A 189 -18.22 2.33 12.37
N PHE A 190 -17.63 1.73 13.42
CA PHE A 190 -18.30 1.58 14.71
C PHE A 190 -18.60 2.93 15.36
N LYS A 191 -17.68 3.89 15.27
CA LYS A 191 -17.88 5.25 15.78
C LYS A 191 -19.09 5.89 15.11
N GLU A 192 -19.19 5.80 13.78
CA GLU A 192 -20.33 6.36 13.05
C GLU A 192 -21.66 5.73 13.50
N LEU A 193 -21.72 4.40 13.59
CA LEU A 193 -22.92 3.69 14.08
C LEU A 193 -23.28 4.04 15.53
N CYS A 194 -22.29 4.27 16.39
CA CYS A 194 -22.54 4.65 17.78
C CYS A 194 -23.07 6.09 17.92
N MET A 195 -22.53 7.01 17.11
CA MET A 195 -22.89 8.42 17.14
C MET A 195 -24.20 8.71 16.42
N ARG A 196 -24.66 7.80 15.54
CA ARG A 196 -25.95 7.92 14.85
C ARG A 196 -27.14 7.90 15.83
N PRO A 197 -28.07 8.87 15.74
CA PRO A 197 -29.26 8.87 16.59
C PRO A 197 -30.24 7.75 16.21
N GLU A 198 -30.33 7.41 14.92
CA GLU A 198 -31.21 6.35 14.43
C GLU A 198 -30.74 4.95 14.87
N PRO A 199 -31.67 4.06 15.28
CA PRO A 199 -31.36 2.66 15.53
C PRO A 199 -30.91 1.94 14.25
N LEU A 200 -30.34 0.76 14.40
CA LEU A 200 -30.09 -0.15 13.27
C LEU A 200 -31.42 -0.59 12.65
N THR A 201 -31.45 -0.64 11.32
CA THR A 201 -32.53 -1.29 10.58
C THR A 201 -32.43 -2.81 10.71
N GLU A 202 -33.52 -3.53 10.44
CA GLU A 202 -33.53 -5.00 10.47
C GLU A 202 -32.53 -5.61 9.48
N GLU A 203 -32.36 -4.98 8.31
CA GLU A 203 -31.42 -5.44 7.28
C GLU A 203 -29.96 -5.21 7.71
N GLU A 204 -29.64 -4.04 8.26
CA GLU A 204 -28.33 -3.78 8.85
C GLU A 204 -28.00 -4.77 9.97
N GLY A 205 -28.98 -5.04 10.85
CA GLY A 205 -28.81 -6.01 11.94
C GLY A 205 -28.59 -7.43 11.43
N ARG A 206 -29.28 -7.83 10.36
CA ARG A 206 -29.09 -9.13 9.72
C ARG A 206 -27.71 -9.27 9.10
N LYS A 207 -27.21 -8.22 8.43
CA LYS A 207 -25.86 -8.19 7.84
C LYS A 207 -24.77 -8.30 8.90
N LEU A 208 -24.84 -7.50 9.97
CA LEU A 208 -23.83 -7.50 11.05
C LEU A 208 -23.75 -8.83 11.80
N GLY A 209 -24.84 -9.57 11.89
CA GLY A 209 -24.90 -10.79 12.69
C GLY A 209 -24.69 -10.54 14.18
N THR A 210 -24.75 -11.61 14.97
CA THR A 210 -24.80 -11.51 16.44
C THR A 210 -23.50 -10.99 17.05
N GLU A 211 -22.35 -11.31 16.47
CA GLU A 211 -21.05 -10.89 17.01
C GLU A 211 -20.89 -9.38 16.96
N PHE A 212 -21.04 -8.77 15.77
CA PHE A 212 -20.86 -7.33 15.61
C PHE A 212 -22.00 -6.53 16.23
N LEU A 213 -23.23 -7.08 16.27
CA LEU A 213 -24.32 -6.48 17.05
C LEU A 213 -24.00 -6.38 18.54
N ASN A 214 -23.44 -7.43 19.13
CA ASN A 214 -23.03 -7.41 20.55
C ASN A 214 -21.90 -6.42 20.80
N LYS A 215 -20.91 -6.33 19.89
CA LYS A 215 -19.84 -5.33 19.98
C LYS A 215 -20.40 -3.91 19.91
N LEU A 216 -21.26 -3.63 18.94
CA LEU A 216 -21.89 -2.31 18.77
C LEU A 216 -22.75 -1.93 19.98
N ALA A 217 -23.56 -2.86 20.50
CA ALA A 217 -24.39 -2.61 21.67
C ALA A 217 -23.55 -2.24 22.90
N ARG A 218 -22.43 -2.95 23.12
CA ARG A 218 -21.46 -2.62 24.19
C ARG A 218 -20.86 -1.23 23.98
N MET A 219 -20.35 -0.95 22.77
CA MET A 219 -19.73 0.35 22.46
C MET A 219 -20.73 1.51 22.64
N LYS A 220 -21.97 1.35 22.18
CA LYS A 220 -23.02 2.35 22.32
C LYS A 220 -23.40 2.56 23.80
N HIS A 221 -23.52 1.49 24.58
CA HIS A 221 -23.76 1.57 26.01
C HIS A 221 -22.64 2.34 26.73
N GLU A 222 -21.37 2.00 26.46
CA GLU A 222 -20.20 2.69 27.03
C GLU A 222 -20.20 4.18 26.68
N LEU A 223 -20.42 4.53 25.41
CA LEU A 223 -20.42 5.92 24.97
C LEU A 223 -21.58 6.74 25.54
N GLN A 224 -22.71 6.12 25.88
CA GLN A 224 -23.89 6.79 26.44
C GLN A 224 -23.86 6.92 27.97
N HIS A 225 -23.34 5.92 28.67
CA HIS A 225 -23.40 5.86 30.14
C HIS A 225 -22.09 6.31 30.81
N ASN A 226 -20.97 6.20 30.11
CA ASN A 226 -19.64 6.54 30.63
C ASN A 226 -19.00 7.72 29.88
N THR A 227 -19.80 8.53 29.16
CA THR A 227 -19.30 9.68 28.36
C THR A 227 -18.43 10.62 29.18
N ALA A 228 -18.79 10.85 30.44
CA ALA A 228 -18.06 11.73 31.36
C ALA A 228 -16.59 11.34 31.54
N GLN A 229 -16.24 10.05 31.40
CA GLN A 229 -14.87 9.57 31.49
C GLN A 229 -14.00 9.96 30.28
N TYR A 230 -14.63 10.27 29.15
CA TYR A 230 -13.97 10.64 27.90
C TYR A 230 -13.95 12.15 27.64
N LEU A 231 -14.64 12.94 28.48
CA LEU A 231 -14.68 14.39 28.35
C LEU A 231 -13.43 15.03 28.97
N ASP A 232 -12.86 15.99 28.24
CA ASP A 232 -11.78 16.85 28.72
C ASP A 232 -12.36 17.90 29.68
N SER A 233 -12.14 17.71 30.98
CA SER A 233 -12.70 18.57 32.04
C SER A 233 -12.38 20.04 31.82
N ASP A 234 -11.15 20.37 31.40
CA ASP A 234 -10.72 21.76 31.18
C ASP A 234 -11.46 22.41 30.00
N LYS A 235 -11.82 21.64 28.97
CA LYS A 235 -12.66 22.14 27.87
C LYS A 235 -14.11 22.32 28.32
N VAL A 236 -14.63 21.41 29.13
CA VAL A 236 -15.99 21.49 29.67
C VAL A 236 -16.13 22.72 30.57
N ASP A 237 -15.22 22.92 31.51
CA ASP A 237 -15.25 24.06 32.44
C ASP A 237 -15.17 25.40 31.69
N ARG A 238 -14.28 25.52 30.70
CA ARG A 238 -14.20 26.72 29.83
C ARG A 238 -15.45 26.94 28.99
N MET A 239 -16.15 25.88 28.58
CA MET A 239 -17.43 26.01 27.89
C MET A 239 -18.51 26.52 28.86
N LEU A 240 -18.58 25.96 30.07
CA LEU A 240 -19.56 26.33 31.09
C LEU A 240 -19.39 27.77 31.57
N CYS A 241 -18.16 28.20 31.89
CA CYS A 241 -17.88 29.60 32.28
C CYS A 241 -18.40 30.59 31.23
N ARG A 242 -18.15 30.33 29.94
CA ARG A 242 -18.62 31.19 28.84
C ARG A 242 -20.14 31.30 28.75
N LEU A 243 -20.86 30.23 29.06
CA LEU A 243 -22.34 30.20 29.01
C LEU A 243 -22.99 30.82 30.25
N VAL A 244 -22.32 30.80 31.40
CA VAL A 244 -22.79 31.44 32.64
C VAL A 244 -22.58 32.95 32.60
N GLU A 245 -21.55 33.42 31.91
CA GLU A 245 -21.22 34.84 31.77
C GLU A 245 -22.05 35.58 30.69
N THR A 246 -22.86 34.87 29.90
CA THR A 246 -23.81 35.41 28.90
C THR A 246 -25.25 35.44 29.40
#